data_AF-A0A6I9S384-F1
#
_entry.id   AF-A0A6I9S384-F1
#
_cell.length_a   1.000
_cell.length_b   1.000
_cell.length_c   1.000
_cell.angle_alpha   90.00
_cell.angle_beta   90.00
_cell.angle_gamma   90.00
#
_symmetry.space_group_name_H-M   'P 1'
#
loop_
_entity.id
_entity.type
_entity.pdbx_description
1 polymer ?
#
loop_
_entity_poly.entity_id
_entity_poly.type
_entity_poly.pdbx_seq_one_letter_code
_entity_poly.pdbx_strand_id
1 'polypeptide(L)'
;MIKFILQLSMGHYIVVGGEKSLVASFLSSLSSLVLLRLLRPLRPRAPPDLDASVAGIPPSYWPPVAVEDPVLGSSVGGRWRHLSAPDPGPSTPSAMKMARSSSFFSSLARSTSKLTPLAVFLAFFLVFSSLPSTEAYDSLDPNGNITIKWDIMQWTPDGYVAVVTMYNFQQYRHIQAPGWTLGWTWAKKEVIWSMVGAQTTEQGDCSKFKGNIPHCCKKDPTVVDLLPGTPYNMQIANCCKGGVISSWIQDPANAASSFQISAGRAGTTNKTVRVPKNFTLNAPGPGYTCGAAKIVKPTKFVTADGRRTTQALMTWNVTCTYSQFLSQKTPTCCVSLSSFYNDTIVNCPTCTCGCQNNITQPGSCVEGDSPYLASALNGPGKYSYTPLVQCTSHMCPIRVHWHVKLNYKEYWRVKVTITNFNYRMNYTQWNLVVQHPNFDNLTQIFSFNYKSLTPYGGINDTAMLWGIKYYNDLLMAAGPLGNVQSELLFQKDSSTFTFEKGWAFPRRIYFNGDNCVMPSPDAYPWLPNASPRLLGPSLLPVVLFWAMLAFLLVYV
;
A
#
# COMPACT_ATOMS: atom_id res chain seq x y z
N MET A 1 58.80 -35.24 59.69
CA MET A 1 58.04 -34.07 59.18
C MET A 1 57.10 -34.61 58.11
N ILE A 2 55.76 -34.62 58.22
CA ILE A 2 54.82 -33.47 58.41
C ILE A 2 54.99 -32.50 57.23
N LYS A 3 54.02 -32.09 56.39
CA LYS A 3 52.57 -32.33 56.12
C LYS A 3 52.33 -31.88 54.64
N PHE A 4 51.23 -32.13 53.91
CA PHE A 4 49.99 -32.90 54.06
C PHE A 4 49.42 -33.14 52.64
N ILE A 5 48.72 -34.25 52.37
CA ILE A 5 47.69 -34.36 51.31
C ILE A 5 46.52 -35.12 51.95
N LEU A 6 45.41 -34.42 52.20
CA LEU A 6 44.29 -34.95 52.99
C LEU A 6 43.14 -35.40 52.08
N GLN A 7 42.73 -36.64 52.24
CA GLN A 7 41.45 -37.18 51.75
C GLN A 7 40.30 -36.64 52.61
N LEU A 8 39.28 -36.05 51.98
CA LEU A 8 37.88 -35.87 52.39
C LEU A 8 37.14 -35.40 51.10
N SER A 9 35.92 -35.79 50.74
CA SER A 9 34.96 -36.76 51.26
C SER A 9 33.91 -37.02 50.17
N MET A 10 33.43 -38.27 50.03
CA MET A 10 32.13 -38.74 49.47
C MET A 10 31.43 -37.96 48.32
N GLY A 11 31.07 -38.62 47.21
CA GLY A 11 30.32 -37.93 46.15
C GLY A 11 29.70 -38.69 44.95
N HIS A 12 29.43 -40.00 45.03
CA HIS A 12 28.54 -40.76 44.12
C HIS A 12 28.87 -40.92 42.60
N TYR A 13 28.79 -42.18 42.15
CA TYR A 13 28.26 -42.75 40.89
C TYR A 13 28.07 -41.82 39.65
N ILE A 14 28.39 -42.24 38.41
CA ILE A 14 27.93 -43.47 37.74
C ILE A 14 29.02 -44.09 36.84
N VAL A 15 29.00 -45.41 36.67
CA VAL A 15 29.95 -46.22 35.90
C VAL A 15 29.77 -46.05 34.38
N VAL A 16 30.88 -45.89 33.67
CA VAL A 16 30.98 -46.01 32.20
C VAL A 16 31.48 -47.41 31.83
N GLY A 17 30.85 -48.02 30.83
CA GLY A 17 31.34 -49.21 30.13
C GLY A 17 30.38 -49.60 29.01
N GLY A 18 30.83 -50.07 27.85
CA GLY A 18 32.19 -50.21 27.35
C GLY A 18 32.14 -50.89 25.98
N GLU A 19 32.99 -50.49 25.04
CA GLU A 19 33.00 -51.10 23.70
C GLU A 19 33.51 -52.55 23.74
N LYS A 20 32.85 -53.43 22.96
CA LYS A 20 33.52 -54.50 22.21
C LYS A 20 32.62 -54.98 21.06
N SER A 21 33.26 -55.47 20.01
CA SER A 21 32.70 -55.62 18.66
C SER A 21 32.46 -57.07 18.25
N LEU A 22 31.72 -57.22 17.14
CA LEU A 22 31.80 -58.27 16.11
C LEU A 22 31.03 -59.61 16.26
N VAL A 23 30.53 -60.03 15.08
CA VAL A 23 29.96 -61.33 14.66
C VAL A 23 28.51 -61.68 15.07
N ALA A 24 27.58 -61.54 14.12
CA ALA A 24 26.88 -62.68 13.47
C ALA A 24 25.75 -62.23 12.53
N SER A 25 25.74 -62.78 11.31
CA SER A 25 24.62 -62.72 10.36
C SER A 25 23.67 -63.91 10.56
N PHE A 26 22.35 -63.72 10.40
CA PHE A 26 21.44 -64.51 9.51
C PHE A 26 19.93 -64.29 9.78
N LEU A 27 19.13 -64.43 8.71
CA LEU A 27 17.67 -64.71 8.62
C LEU A 27 16.60 -63.64 8.95
N SER A 28 15.92 -63.20 7.87
CA SER A 28 14.45 -63.07 7.64
C SER A 28 14.15 -61.87 6.73
N SER A 29 13.19 -61.86 5.78
CA SER A 29 12.33 -62.90 5.19
C SER A 29 12.04 -62.51 3.72
N LEU A 30 11.89 -63.48 2.82
CA LEU A 30 11.32 -63.27 1.48
C LEU A 30 9.81 -63.62 1.46
N SER A 31 9.16 -63.41 0.30
CA SER A 31 7.74 -63.60 -0.03
C SER A 31 6.85 -62.36 0.24
N SER A 32 6.13 -61.77 -0.73
CA SER A 32 5.82 -62.20 -2.11
C SER A 32 5.66 -61.00 -3.05
N LEU A 33 5.97 -61.20 -4.34
CA LEU A 33 5.53 -60.33 -5.44
C LEU A 33 5.15 -61.19 -6.65
N VAL A 34 4.29 -60.65 -7.52
CA VAL A 34 3.89 -61.13 -8.87
C VAL A 34 2.57 -61.95 -8.97
N LEU A 35 1.77 -61.57 -9.98
CA LEU A 35 0.53 -62.18 -10.53
C LEU A 35 -0.75 -62.05 -9.66
N LEU A 36 -1.81 -61.35 -10.06
CA LEU A 36 -2.53 -61.47 -11.35
C LEU A 36 -3.21 -60.16 -11.80
N ARG A 37 -3.35 -59.96 -13.12
CA ARG A 37 -4.43 -59.12 -13.70
C ARG A 37 -5.71 -59.96 -13.74
N LEU A 38 -6.86 -59.38 -13.38
CA LEU A 38 -8.18 -59.53 -14.05
C LEU A 38 -9.30 -58.98 -13.13
N LEU A 39 -10.02 -57.94 -13.57
CA LEU A 39 -11.49 -57.89 -13.70
C LEU A 39 -11.95 -56.47 -14.12
N ARG A 40 -13.14 -56.40 -14.75
CA ARG A 40 -13.71 -55.20 -15.41
C ARG A 40 -14.63 -54.38 -14.48
N PRO A 41 -14.99 -53.14 -14.83
CA PRO A 41 -15.61 -52.19 -13.90
C PRO A 41 -17.12 -52.42 -13.69
N LEU A 42 -17.60 -52.06 -12.51
CA LEU A 42 -19.03 -51.97 -12.19
C LEU A 42 -19.51 -50.51 -12.22
N ARG A 43 -20.55 -50.25 -13.02
CA ARG A 43 -21.36 -49.02 -12.95
C ARG A 43 -22.25 -49.05 -11.70
N PRO A 44 -22.48 -47.90 -11.04
CA PRO A 44 -23.74 -47.60 -10.38
C PRO A 44 -24.75 -46.98 -11.36
N ARG A 45 -26.04 -47.25 -11.16
CA ARG A 45 -27.17 -46.66 -11.91
C ARG A 45 -27.52 -45.26 -11.38
N ALA A 46 -28.05 -44.41 -12.25
CA ALA A 46 -28.88 -43.28 -11.86
C ALA A 46 -30.33 -43.72 -11.59
N PRO A 47 -31.02 -43.02 -10.68
CA PRO A 47 -32.47 -42.79 -10.76
C PRO A 47 -32.81 -41.29 -10.51
N PRO A 48 -34.06 -40.84 -10.66
CA PRO A 48 -34.61 -40.38 -11.93
C PRO A 48 -34.98 -38.88 -11.91
N ASP A 49 -35.34 -38.35 -13.09
CA ASP A 49 -35.80 -36.97 -13.26
C ASP A 49 -37.09 -36.66 -12.48
N LEU A 50 -37.20 -35.40 -12.05
CA LEU A 50 -38.41 -34.82 -11.48
C LEU A 50 -38.52 -33.37 -12.00
N ASP A 51 -39.46 -33.14 -12.91
CA ASP A 51 -39.70 -31.83 -13.54
C ASP A 51 -40.14 -30.76 -12.52
N ALA A 52 -39.46 -29.62 -12.52
CA ALA A 52 -39.99 -28.37 -11.96
C ALA A 52 -39.34 -27.14 -12.64
N SER A 53 -40.09 -26.53 -13.55
CA SER A 53 -39.76 -25.30 -14.27
C SER A 53 -39.35 -24.11 -13.38
N VAL A 54 -38.19 -23.49 -13.65
CA VAL A 54 -37.87 -22.12 -13.24
C VAL A 54 -37.20 -21.37 -14.41
N ALA A 55 -37.52 -20.09 -14.57
CA ALA A 55 -37.17 -19.27 -15.73
C ALA A 55 -35.66 -19.09 -15.96
N GLY A 56 -35.28 -19.01 -17.24
CA GLY A 56 -33.89 -18.84 -17.67
C GLY A 56 -33.28 -17.50 -17.24
N ILE A 57 -32.10 -17.56 -16.63
CA ILE A 57 -31.24 -16.42 -16.31
C ILE A 57 -30.26 -16.24 -17.49
N PRO A 58 -30.27 -15.10 -18.21
CA PRO A 58 -29.27 -14.84 -19.24
C PRO A 58 -27.91 -14.46 -18.63
N PRO A 59 -26.77 -14.94 -19.17
CA PRO A 59 -25.45 -14.56 -18.69
C PRO A 59 -25.12 -13.11 -19.07
N SER A 60 -24.81 -12.28 -18.07
CA SER A 60 -24.43 -10.88 -18.26
C SER A 60 -22.98 -10.75 -18.77
N TYR A 61 -22.80 -10.82 -20.09
CA TYR A 61 -21.56 -10.40 -20.77
C TYR A 61 -21.65 -8.93 -21.19
N TRP A 62 -20.65 -8.13 -20.84
CA TRP A 62 -20.45 -6.73 -21.29
C TRP A 62 -18.95 -6.44 -21.47
N PRO A 63 -18.55 -5.41 -22.24
CA PRO A 63 -17.54 -5.58 -23.29
C PRO A 63 -16.17 -4.95 -22.93
N PRO A 64 -15.11 -5.21 -23.73
CA PRO A 64 -13.81 -4.57 -23.52
C PRO A 64 -13.88 -3.05 -23.69
N VAL A 65 -13.20 -2.34 -22.79
CA VAL A 65 -12.96 -0.90 -22.92
C VAL A 65 -11.89 -0.68 -23.99
N ALA A 66 -12.21 0.10 -25.02
CA ALA A 66 -11.25 0.49 -26.04
C ALA A 66 -10.19 1.43 -25.44
N VAL A 67 -8.92 1.12 -25.67
CA VAL A 67 -7.78 1.99 -25.39
C VAL A 67 -7.59 2.89 -26.61
N GLU A 68 -7.71 4.21 -26.44
CA GLU A 68 -7.29 5.18 -27.46
C GLU A 68 -5.81 5.54 -27.23
N ASP A 69 -4.91 4.91 -28.00
CA ASP A 69 -3.52 5.36 -28.10
C ASP A 69 -3.42 6.64 -28.96
N PRO A 70 -2.56 7.61 -28.60
CA PRO A 70 -2.38 8.82 -29.38
C PRO A 70 -1.60 8.55 -30.68
N VAL A 71 -2.26 8.75 -31.82
CA VAL A 71 -1.66 8.59 -33.15
C VAL A 71 -0.51 9.59 -33.39
N LEU A 72 0.66 9.05 -33.72
CA LEU A 72 1.85 9.81 -34.09
C LEU A 72 1.64 10.49 -35.46
N GLY A 73 1.61 11.83 -35.47
CA GLY A 73 1.44 12.61 -36.69
C GLY A 73 2.63 12.51 -37.65
N SER A 74 2.37 12.09 -38.89
CA SER A 74 3.38 11.90 -39.93
C SER A 74 3.85 13.23 -40.54
N SER A 75 5.17 13.34 -40.77
CA SER A 75 5.81 14.49 -41.41
C SER A 75 5.62 14.47 -42.93
N VAL A 76 5.14 15.56 -43.51
CA VAL A 76 5.22 15.84 -44.96
C VAL A 76 5.95 17.17 -45.15
N GLY A 77 6.95 17.18 -46.04
CA GLY A 77 7.97 18.23 -46.08
C GLY A 77 7.57 19.52 -46.82
N GLY A 78 8.17 20.63 -46.38
CA GLY A 78 8.15 21.94 -47.06
C GLY A 78 9.56 22.46 -47.27
N ARG A 79 9.95 22.65 -48.53
CA ARG A 79 11.31 23.05 -48.98
C ARG A 79 11.45 24.58 -49.01
N TRP A 80 12.50 25.13 -48.40
CA TRP A 80 13.10 26.42 -48.79
C TRP A 80 14.64 26.36 -48.75
N ARG A 81 15.31 27.13 -49.61
CA ARG A 81 16.76 27.04 -49.88
C ARG A 81 17.51 28.35 -49.55
N HIS A 82 18.79 28.18 -49.19
CA HIS A 82 19.96 29.08 -49.38
C HIS A 82 19.89 30.57 -48.98
N LEU A 83 20.87 30.97 -48.15
CA LEU A 83 22.01 31.85 -48.49
C LEU A 83 22.98 31.78 -47.28
N SER A 84 24.11 31.05 -47.37
CA SER A 84 25.45 31.52 -47.82
C SER A 84 26.23 32.30 -46.74
N ALA A 85 27.35 31.72 -46.30
CA ALA A 85 28.32 32.28 -45.35
C ALA A 85 29.33 33.23 -46.04
N PRO A 86 30.34 33.81 -45.33
CA PRO A 86 31.57 33.03 -45.10
C PRO A 86 32.31 33.25 -43.76
N ASP A 87 33.11 32.23 -43.43
CA ASP A 87 34.22 32.18 -42.44
C ASP A 87 35.53 32.78 -43.07
N PRO A 88 36.69 32.97 -42.38
CA PRO A 88 37.38 31.94 -41.55
C PRO A 88 38.21 32.40 -40.32
N GLY A 89 38.63 31.43 -39.49
CA GLY A 89 39.72 31.53 -38.48
C GLY A 89 41.13 31.38 -39.10
N PRO A 90 42.15 30.76 -38.44
CA PRO A 90 42.28 30.16 -37.09
C PRO A 90 43.40 30.87 -36.24
N SER A 91 43.84 30.50 -35.03
CA SER A 91 44.48 29.23 -34.60
C SER A 91 44.81 29.18 -33.08
N THR A 92 45.12 27.97 -32.59
CA THR A 92 45.46 27.57 -31.19
C THR A 92 47.00 27.44 -31.01
N PRO A 93 47.60 26.84 -29.93
CA PRO A 93 47.16 26.47 -28.56
C PRO A 93 48.15 26.89 -27.42
N SER A 94 47.82 26.61 -26.14
CA SER A 94 48.67 25.84 -25.17
C SER A 94 48.72 26.30 -23.68
N ALA A 95 48.40 25.35 -22.79
CA ALA A 95 49.09 25.00 -21.54
C ALA A 95 49.51 26.05 -20.46
N MET A 96 48.68 26.15 -19.42
CA MET A 96 48.98 25.67 -18.04
C MET A 96 50.35 26.00 -17.36
N LYS A 97 50.34 26.97 -16.43
CA LYS A 97 51.14 27.07 -15.17
C LYS A 97 50.49 28.15 -14.29
N MET A 98 49.82 27.85 -13.19
CA MET A 98 50.27 27.36 -11.88
C MET A 98 51.13 28.36 -11.07
N ALA A 99 50.56 28.76 -9.92
CA ALA A 99 51.19 29.13 -8.63
C ALA A 99 51.50 30.60 -8.29
N ARG A 100 50.95 30.97 -7.11
CA ARG A 100 51.37 31.98 -6.12
C ARG A 100 51.34 33.46 -6.53
N SER A 101 50.86 34.43 -5.76
CA SER A 101 50.35 34.60 -4.37
C SER A 101 51.05 35.85 -3.82
N SER A 102 50.31 36.72 -3.11
CA SER A 102 50.79 37.92 -2.40
C SER A 102 51.46 39.01 -3.27
N SER A 103 51.32 40.31 -3.02
CA SER A 103 50.66 41.01 -1.90
C SER A 103 50.26 42.44 -2.29
N PHE A 104 49.20 42.95 -1.65
CA PHE A 104 49.01 44.34 -1.19
C PHE A 104 49.79 45.47 -1.91
N PHE A 105 49.07 46.43 -2.50
CA PHE A 105 48.91 47.76 -1.87
C PHE A 105 47.71 48.55 -2.45
N SER A 106 46.86 49.01 -1.53
CA SER A 106 45.92 50.16 -1.56
C SER A 106 45.46 50.86 -2.86
N SER A 107 44.14 51.09 -2.89
CA SER A 107 43.50 52.38 -3.22
C SER A 107 43.41 52.86 -4.68
N LEU A 108 42.26 52.55 -5.30
CA LEU A 108 41.42 53.60 -5.87
C LEU A 108 39.95 53.33 -5.50
N ALA A 109 39.34 54.28 -4.80
CA ALA A 109 37.93 54.21 -4.41
C ALA A 109 37.01 54.71 -5.53
N ARG A 110 35.71 54.41 -5.36
CA ARG A 110 34.54 55.15 -5.93
C ARG A 110 34.04 54.74 -7.33
N SER A 111 33.27 53.64 -7.38
CA SER A 111 31.90 53.65 -7.94
C SER A 111 31.15 52.33 -7.68
N THR A 112 30.49 52.20 -6.53
CA THR A 112 29.57 51.08 -6.25
C THR A 112 28.13 51.51 -6.52
N SER A 113 27.72 51.43 -7.78
CA SER A 113 26.36 51.75 -8.20
C SER A 113 25.34 50.70 -7.72
N LYS A 114 24.36 51.21 -6.96
CA LYS A 114 23.11 50.66 -6.41
C LYS A 114 22.34 49.56 -7.20
N LEU A 115 22.96 48.44 -7.61
CA LEU A 115 22.27 47.30 -8.22
C LEU A 115 21.98 46.13 -7.26
N THR A 116 22.65 46.09 -6.10
CA THR A 116 22.57 44.97 -5.16
C THR A 116 21.18 44.70 -4.56
N PRO A 117 20.36 45.68 -4.12
CA PRO A 117 19.08 45.35 -3.47
C PRO A 117 18.05 44.79 -4.47
N LEU A 118 18.03 45.26 -5.72
CA LEU A 118 17.11 44.79 -6.75
C LEU A 118 17.48 43.37 -7.22
N ALA A 119 18.77 43.09 -7.41
CA ALA A 119 19.25 41.75 -7.76
C ALA A 119 18.98 40.74 -6.63
N VAL A 120 19.17 41.12 -5.37
CA VAL A 120 18.81 40.29 -4.21
C VAL A 120 17.29 40.10 -4.13
N PHE A 121 16.48 41.14 -4.35
CA PHE A 121 15.02 41.01 -4.38
C PHE A 121 14.53 40.08 -5.51
N LEU A 122 15.10 40.18 -6.72
CA LEU A 122 14.79 39.29 -7.84
C LEU A 122 15.23 37.86 -7.57
N ALA A 123 16.41 37.64 -6.99
CA ALA A 123 16.85 36.32 -6.57
C ALA A 123 15.91 35.72 -5.49
N PHE A 124 15.49 36.52 -4.51
CA PHE A 124 14.50 36.11 -3.51
C PHE A 124 13.14 35.80 -4.18
N PHE A 125 12.66 36.66 -5.09
CA PHE A 125 11.40 36.43 -5.80
C PHE A 125 11.45 35.15 -6.64
N LEU A 126 12.56 34.88 -7.34
CA LEU A 126 12.76 33.65 -8.12
C LEU A 126 12.85 32.40 -7.24
N VAL A 127 13.49 32.48 -6.06
CA VAL A 127 13.54 31.39 -5.07
C VAL A 127 12.16 31.13 -4.45
N PHE A 128 11.36 32.18 -4.17
CA PHE A 128 10.02 32.03 -3.61
C PHE A 128 8.94 31.69 -4.65
N SER A 129 9.10 32.05 -5.92
CA SER A 129 8.22 31.62 -7.02
C SER A 129 8.56 30.23 -7.58
N SER A 130 9.72 29.68 -7.22
CA SER A 130 10.12 28.30 -7.53
C SER A 130 9.93 27.34 -6.36
N LEU A 131 9.29 27.78 -5.27
CA LEU A 131 8.64 26.84 -4.35
C LEU A 131 7.49 26.17 -5.12
N PRO A 132 7.57 24.86 -5.47
CA PRO A 132 6.37 24.17 -5.87
C PRO A 132 5.39 24.26 -4.70
N SER A 133 4.10 24.46 -4.99
CA SER A 133 3.09 24.07 -4.02
C SER A 133 3.37 22.63 -3.63
N THR A 134 3.44 22.35 -2.33
CA THR A 134 3.54 20.98 -1.82
C THR A 134 2.19 20.27 -1.98
N GLU A 135 1.75 20.17 -3.24
CA GLU A 135 0.92 19.09 -3.73
C GLU A 135 1.53 17.80 -3.16
N ALA A 136 0.74 17.04 -2.44
CA ALA A 136 1.22 15.88 -1.71
C ALA A 136 1.42 14.71 -2.67
N TYR A 137 2.54 14.78 -3.38
CA TYR A 137 2.89 13.91 -4.50
C TYR A 137 3.15 12.48 -4.03
N ASP A 138 2.32 11.56 -4.48
CA ASP A 138 2.51 10.13 -4.29
C ASP A 138 3.36 9.57 -5.44
N SER A 139 4.63 9.25 -5.16
CA SER A 139 5.56 8.78 -6.20
C SER A 139 5.20 7.42 -6.80
N LEU A 140 4.30 6.66 -6.16
CA LEU A 140 3.83 5.38 -6.67
C LEU A 140 2.50 5.50 -7.43
N ASP A 141 1.78 6.61 -7.27
CA ASP A 141 0.52 6.88 -7.97
C ASP A 141 0.38 8.39 -8.29
N PRO A 142 1.21 8.95 -9.18
CA PRO A 142 1.32 10.39 -9.40
C PRO A 142 0.06 11.01 -10.04
N ASN A 143 -0.81 10.18 -10.62
CA ASN A 143 -2.09 10.60 -11.21
C ASN A 143 -3.30 10.24 -10.33
N GLY A 144 -3.05 9.58 -9.18
CA GLY A 144 -4.07 9.07 -8.27
C GLY A 144 -4.92 10.18 -7.67
N ASN A 145 -6.21 10.17 -7.97
CA ASN A 145 -7.16 11.15 -7.45
C ASN A 145 -8.55 10.54 -7.26
N ILE A 146 -9.38 11.22 -6.47
CA ILE A 146 -10.82 11.00 -6.44
C ILE A 146 -11.47 12.11 -7.25
N THR A 147 -12.28 11.76 -8.24
CA THR A 147 -13.07 12.73 -9.02
C THR A 147 -14.55 12.58 -8.69
N ILE A 148 -15.14 13.62 -8.11
CA ILE A 148 -16.58 13.75 -7.92
C ILE A 148 -17.14 14.44 -9.16
N LYS A 149 -17.86 13.68 -9.98
CA LYS A 149 -18.59 14.16 -11.14
C LYS A 149 -20.04 14.42 -10.77
N TRP A 150 -20.57 15.55 -11.19
CA TRP A 150 -21.95 15.96 -10.92
C TRP A 150 -22.66 16.22 -12.26
N ASP A 151 -23.58 15.32 -12.63
CA ASP A 151 -24.32 15.37 -13.88
C ASP A 151 -25.76 15.83 -13.63
N ILE A 152 -26.13 17.03 -14.12
CA ILE A 152 -27.54 17.46 -14.13
C ILE A 152 -28.29 16.67 -15.20
N MET A 153 -29.27 15.87 -14.78
CA MET A 153 -30.04 15.00 -15.66
C MET A 153 -31.30 15.68 -16.21
N GLN A 154 -31.99 16.47 -15.38
CA GLN A 154 -33.20 17.20 -15.75
C GLN A 154 -33.44 18.42 -14.85
N TRP A 155 -34.19 19.39 -15.38
CA TRP A 155 -34.70 20.53 -14.60
C TRP A 155 -35.96 20.15 -13.81
N THR A 156 -36.16 20.78 -12.66
CA THR A 156 -37.44 20.81 -11.92
C THR A 156 -38.01 22.23 -11.97
N PRO A 157 -39.28 22.46 -11.55
CA PRO A 157 -39.85 23.81 -11.51
C PRO A 157 -39.07 24.80 -10.63
N ASP A 158 -38.29 24.32 -9.66
CA ASP A 158 -37.57 25.14 -8.68
C ASP A 158 -36.05 24.85 -8.60
N GLY A 159 -35.51 23.99 -9.46
CA GLY A 159 -34.12 23.57 -9.45
C GLY A 159 -33.82 22.44 -10.44
N TYR A 160 -33.20 21.35 -9.97
CA TYR A 160 -32.77 20.26 -10.83
C TYR A 160 -32.66 18.91 -10.12
N VAL A 161 -32.65 17.83 -10.91
CA VAL A 161 -32.22 16.50 -10.48
C VAL A 161 -30.85 16.20 -11.07
N ALA A 162 -29.93 15.73 -10.24
CA ALA A 162 -28.58 15.36 -10.65
C ALA A 162 -28.16 13.99 -10.11
N VAL A 163 -27.23 13.35 -10.81
CA VAL A 163 -26.49 12.18 -10.33
C VAL A 163 -25.07 12.63 -9.98
N VAL A 164 -24.65 12.31 -8.76
CA VAL A 164 -23.31 12.60 -8.25
C VAL A 164 -22.57 11.28 -8.16
N THR A 165 -21.48 11.15 -8.92
CA THR A 165 -20.66 9.94 -8.98
C THR A 165 -19.24 10.26 -8.53
N MET A 166 -18.79 9.59 -7.48
CA MET A 166 -17.43 9.63 -6.98
C MET A 166 -16.64 8.47 -7.60
N TYR A 167 -15.63 8.78 -8.41
CA TYR A 167 -14.69 7.80 -8.97
C TYR A 167 -13.39 7.83 -8.19
N ASN A 168 -12.90 6.65 -7.81
CA ASN A 168 -11.56 6.48 -7.27
C ASN A 168 -10.61 6.04 -8.39
N PHE A 169 -9.79 6.96 -8.88
CA PHE A 169 -8.74 6.68 -9.86
C PHE A 169 -7.39 6.34 -9.20
N GLN A 170 -7.34 6.22 -7.87
CA GLN A 170 -6.14 5.81 -7.17
C GLN A 170 -5.87 4.32 -7.44
N GLN A 171 -4.63 4.01 -7.81
CA GLN A 171 -4.20 2.67 -8.18
C GLN A 171 -4.35 1.69 -7.02
N TYR A 172 -3.81 2.05 -5.85
CA TYR A 172 -3.72 1.15 -4.70
C TYR A 172 -4.38 1.67 -3.42
N ARG A 173 -4.84 2.93 -3.36
CA ARG A 173 -5.62 3.41 -2.20
C ARG A 173 -7.11 3.14 -2.41
N HIS A 174 -7.78 2.65 -1.37
CA HIS A 174 -9.23 2.41 -1.36
C HIS A 174 -9.85 3.07 -0.13
N ILE A 175 -11.14 3.42 -0.22
CA ILE A 175 -11.91 3.96 0.91
C ILE A 175 -12.51 2.77 1.67
N GLN A 176 -12.06 2.57 2.90
CA GLN A 176 -12.56 1.53 3.81
C GLN A 176 -13.79 2.01 4.60
N ALA A 177 -14.48 1.08 5.29
CA ALA A 177 -15.48 1.43 6.29
C ALA A 177 -14.86 2.33 7.39
N PRO A 178 -15.54 3.39 7.90
CA PRO A 178 -16.94 3.78 7.72
C PRO A 178 -17.34 4.37 6.35
N GLY A 179 -16.42 4.45 5.40
CA GLY A 179 -16.68 4.94 4.06
C GLY A 179 -16.36 6.43 3.88
N TRP A 180 -16.80 6.99 2.76
CA TRP A 180 -16.70 8.42 2.49
C TRP A 180 -17.81 9.22 3.17
N THR A 181 -17.45 10.44 3.57
CA THR A 181 -18.37 11.54 3.90
C THR A 181 -18.09 12.68 2.92
N LEU A 182 -19.12 13.18 2.24
CA LEU A 182 -19.00 14.23 1.23
C LEU A 182 -19.77 15.47 1.69
N GLY A 183 -19.07 16.57 1.90
CA GLY A 183 -19.66 17.87 2.20
C GLY A 183 -19.45 18.87 1.07
N TRP A 184 -20.35 19.85 0.96
CA TRP A 184 -20.17 21.03 0.09
C TRP A 184 -20.96 22.21 0.64
N THR A 185 -20.69 23.42 0.16
CA THR A 185 -21.46 24.63 0.47
C THR A 185 -22.30 25.07 -0.74
N TRP A 186 -23.61 25.21 -0.55
CA TRP A 186 -24.52 25.78 -1.54
C TRP A 186 -24.18 27.24 -1.85
N ALA A 187 -24.27 27.61 -3.13
CA ALA A 187 -23.84 28.92 -3.62
C ALA A 187 -24.77 30.07 -3.18
N LYS A 188 -26.06 29.79 -2.91
CA LYS A 188 -27.08 30.75 -2.51
C LYS A 188 -27.84 30.25 -1.25
N LYS A 189 -29.03 29.70 -1.46
CA LYS A 189 -30.04 29.26 -0.47
C LYS A 189 -30.79 28.01 -0.98
N GLU A 190 -30.10 27.21 -1.80
CA GLU A 190 -30.54 25.92 -2.31
C GLU A 190 -30.85 24.96 -1.14
N VAL A 191 -31.69 23.97 -1.38
CA VAL A 191 -32.09 22.92 -0.43
C VAL A 191 -32.07 21.55 -1.12
N ILE A 192 -32.09 20.47 -0.35
CA ILE A 192 -32.20 19.11 -0.87
C ILE A 192 -33.63 18.64 -0.65
N TRP A 193 -34.39 18.42 -1.72
CA TRP A 193 -35.75 17.88 -1.63
C TRP A 193 -35.74 16.40 -1.28
N SER A 194 -34.91 15.62 -1.98
CA SER A 194 -34.80 14.17 -1.81
C SER A 194 -33.45 13.66 -2.28
N MET A 195 -33.09 12.46 -1.83
CA MET A 195 -31.88 11.73 -2.23
C MET A 195 -32.20 10.25 -2.45
N VAL A 196 -31.41 9.59 -3.30
CA VAL A 196 -31.48 8.14 -3.58
C VAL A 196 -30.04 7.62 -3.63
N GLY A 197 -29.76 6.48 -3.01
CA GLY A 197 -28.41 5.91 -2.87
C GLY A 197 -27.56 6.48 -1.73
N ALA A 198 -27.82 7.71 -1.28
CA ALA A 198 -27.14 8.36 -0.16
C ALA A 198 -28.14 9.20 0.66
N GLN A 199 -27.72 9.64 1.85
CA GLN A 199 -28.50 10.51 2.74
C GLN A 199 -27.62 11.58 3.39
N THR A 200 -28.20 12.72 3.75
CA THR A 200 -27.53 13.69 4.64
C THR A 200 -27.48 13.18 6.08
N THR A 201 -26.42 13.55 6.81
CA THR A 201 -26.28 13.24 8.25
C THR A 201 -27.21 14.06 9.14
N GLU A 202 -27.63 15.24 8.67
CA GLU A 202 -28.52 16.17 9.35
C GLU A 202 -29.51 16.80 8.38
N GLN A 203 -30.72 17.14 8.86
CA GLN A 203 -31.71 17.91 8.10
C GLN A 203 -31.48 19.43 8.21
N GLY A 204 -31.10 19.93 9.39
CA GLY A 204 -30.97 21.36 9.68
C GLY A 204 -32.31 22.10 9.84
N ASP A 205 -32.25 23.44 9.93
CA ASP A 205 -33.45 24.27 10.09
C ASP A 205 -34.26 24.38 8.79
N CYS A 206 -35.32 23.57 8.69
CA CYS A 206 -36.33 23.63 7.63
C CYS A 206 -37.60 24.40 8.01
N SER A 207 -37.64 25.16 9.12
CA SER A 207 -38.86 25.84 9.64
C SER A 207 -39.59 26.76 8.66
N LYS A 208 -38.89 27.21 7.60
CA LYS A 208 -39.44 28.06 6.53
C LYS A 208 -40.38 27.31 5.57
N PHE A 209 -40.40 25.98 5.62
CA PHE A 209 -41.24 25.13 4.78
C PHE A 209 -42.43 24.61 5.60
N LYS A 210 -43.65 25.04 5.26
CA LYS A 210 -44.88 24.73 6.02
C LYS A 210 -45.66 23.49 5.52
N GLY A 211 -45.27 22.94 4.37
CA GLY A 211 -45.95 21.81 3.72
C GLY A 211 -44.95 20.69 3.45
N ASN A 212 -44.52 20.54 2.20
CA ASN A 212 -43.41 19.65 1.88
C ASN A 212 -42.12 20.18 2.54
N ILE A 213 -41.57 19.41 3.48
CA ILE A 213 -40.31 19.72 4.16
C ILE A 213 -39.17 19.08 3.35
N PRO A 214 -38.11 19.82 2.98
CA PRO A 214 -36.96 19.24 2.29
C PRO A 214 -36.21 18.21 3.15
N HIS A 215 -35.60 17.22 2.51
CA HIS A 215 -34.66 16.27 3.12
C HIS A 215 -33.51 16.97 3.87
N CYS A 216 -33.00 18.09 3.35
CA CYS A 216 -32.02 18.92 4.05
C CYS A 216 -32.12 20.41 3.67
N CYS A 217 -32.04 21.28 4.68
CA CYS A 217 -32.02 22.74 4.55
C CYS A 217 -30.71 23.39 4.99
N LYS A 218 -29.70 22.61 5.41
CA LYS A 218 -28.35 23.14 5.70
C LYS A 218 -27.76 23.77 4.43
N LYS A 219 -27.05 24.89 4.60
CA LYS A 219 -26.27 25.50 3.51
C LYS A 219 -25.03 24.66 3.16
N ASP A 220 -24.55 23.93 4.15
CA ASP A 220 -23.37 23.07 4.18
C ASP A 220 -23.78 21.62 4.51
N PRO A 221 -24.52 20.92 3.63
CA PRO A 221 -24.89 19.53 3.86
C PRO A 221 -23.65 18.62 3.87
N THR A 222 -23.69 17.62 4.75
CA THR A 222 -22.77 16.47 4.75
C THR A 222 -23.57 15.23 4.38
N VAL A 223 -23.08 14.46 3.43
CA VAL A 223 -23.72 13.27 2.85
C VAL A 223 -22.88 12.03 3.10
N VAL A 224 -23.58 10.92 3.38
CA VAL A 224 -23.03 9.57 3.47
C VAL A 224 -23.80 8.63 2.55
N ASP A 225 -23.10 7.66 1.97
CA ASP A 225 -23.69 6.55 1.23
C ASP A 225 -24.63 5.72 2.11
N LEU A 226 -25.63 5.07 1.51
CA LEU A 226 -26.49 4.14 2.25
C LEU A 226 -25.76 2.81 2.51
N LEU A 227 -26.28 2.01 3.45
CA LEU A 227 -25.69 0.72 3.81
C LEU A 227 -26.12 -0.40 2.84
N PRO A 228 -25.31 -1.49 2.73
CA PRO A 228 -25.74 -2.70 2.03
C PRO A 228 -27.07 -3.23 2.57
N GLY A 229 -27.94 -3.73 1.69
CA GLY A 229 -29.29 -4.19 2.05
C GLY A 229 -30.38 -3.11 2.02
N THR A 230 -30.03 -1.87 1.64
CA THR A 230 -31.00 -0.79 1.35
C THR A 230 -32.10 -1.25 0.38
N PRO A 231 -33.39 -0.89 0.58
CA PRO A 231 -34.48 -1.26 -0.33
C PRO A 231 -34.27 -0.80 -1.78
N TYR A 232 -34.67 -1.62 -2.76
CA TYR A 232 -34.41 -1.39 -4.19
C TYR A 232 -34.89 -0.02 -4.72
N ASN A 233 -36.02 0.49 -4.21
CA ASN A 233 -36.55 1.81 -4.56
C ASN A 233 -35.71 3.00 -4.03
N MET A 234 -34.74 2.74 -3.14
CA MET A 234 -33.78 3.71 -2.63
C MET A 234 -32.36 3.48 -3.20
N GLN A 235 -32.18 2.51 -4.10
CA GLN A 235 -30.90 2.24 -4.75
C GLN A 235 -30.73 2.97 -6.09
N ILE A 236 -29.47 3.18 -6.48
CA ILE A 236 -29.04 3.60 -7.81
C ILE A 236 -27.74 2.82 -8.16
N ALA A 237 -27.36 2.78 -9.44
CA ALA A 237 -26.14 2.11 -9.87
C ALA A 237 -24.91 2.55 -9.04
N ASN A 238 -24.10 1.58 -8.62
CA ASN A 238 -22.89 1.77 -7.81
C ASN A 238 -23.11 2.40 -6.41
N CYS A 239 -24.34 2.50 -5.89
CA CYS A 239 -24.59 2.99 -4.52
C CYS A 239 -24.43 1.92 -3.44
N CYS A 240 -24.65 2.36 -2.21
CA CYS A 240 -25.17 1.55 -1.12
C CYS A 240 -24.19 0.50 -0.60
N LYS A 241 -22.91 0.86 -0.59
CA LYS A 241 -21.77 0.07 -0.12
C LYS A 241 -21.27 0.55 1.25
N GLY A 242 -22.04 1.38 1.96
CA GLY A 242 -21.60 2.03 3.20
C GLY A 242 -20.39 2.93 2.97
N GLY A 243 -20.28 3.54 1.79
CA GLY A 243 -19.24 4.48 1.41
C GLY A 243 -17.89 3.82 1.08
N VAL A 244 -17.83 2.49 0.99
CA VAL A 244 -16.64 1.75 0.57
C VAL A 244 -16.44 1.89 -0.94
N ILE A 245 -15.23 2.29 -1.35
CA ILE A 245 -14.83 2.41 -2.77
C ILE A 245 -13.49 1.71 -2.95
N SER A 246 -13.44 0.70 -3.81
CA SER A 246 -12.20 -0.05 -4.10
C SER A 246 -11.15 0.83 -4.79
N SER A 247 -9.89 0.37 -4.81
CA SER A 247 -8.86 0.97 -5.65
C SER A 247 -9.07 0.55 -7.10
N TRP A 248 -8.59 1.40 -8.04
CA TRP A 248 -8.77 1.17 -9.46
C TRP A 248 -8.12 -0.13 -9.95
N ILE A 249 -7.01 -0.57 -9.33
CA ILE A 249 -6.33 -1.82 -9.72
C ILE A 249 -6.99 -3.07 -9.14
N GLN A 250 -7.48 -3.03 -7.90
CA GLN A 250 -8.03 -4.23 -7.24
C GLN A 250 -9.40 -4.63 -7.82
N ASP A 251 -10.28 -3.64 -8.04
CA ASP A 251 -11.62 -3.86 -8.54
C ASP A 251 -12.14 -2.56 -9.22
N PRO A 252 -11.87 -2.38 -10.53
CA PRO A 252 -12.33 -1.22 -11.28
C PRO A 252 -13.87 -1.07 -11.28
N ALA A 253 -14.62 -2.17 -11.18
CA ALA A 253 -16.07 -2.14 -11.17
C ALA A 253 -16.62 -1.56 -9.85
N ASN A 254 -15.93 -1.78 -8.74
CA ASN A 254 -16.26 -1.20 -7.43
C ASN A 254 -15.50 0.08 -7.07
N ALA A 255 -14.65 0.59 -7.98
CA ALA A 255 -13.93 1.86 -7.84
C ALA A 255 -14.79 3.12 -8.09
N ALA A 256 -16.12 3.00 -8.05
CA ALA A 256 -17.05 4.13 -8.09
C ALA A 256 -18.17 4.00 -7.05
N SER A 257 -18.69 5.13 -6.58
CA SER A 257 -19.89 5.26 -5.75
C SER A 257 -20.82 6.30 -6.39
N SER A 258 -22.13 6.11 -6.40
CA SER A 258 -23.05 7.16 -6.89
C SER A 258 -24.32 7.32 -6.06
N PHE A 259 -24.87 8.54 -6.09
CA PHE A 259 -26.16 8.88 -5.53
C PHE A 259 -26.88 9.90 -6.40
N GLN A 260 -28.20 9.94 -6.32
CA GLN A 260 -29.04 10.94 -6.97
C GLN A 260 -29.52 11.97 -5.95
N ILE A 261 -29.59 13.23 -6.37
CA ILE A 261 -30.02 14.36 -5.55
C ILE A 261 -31.04 15.22 -6.31
N SER A 262 -32.13 15.59 -5.64
CA SER A 262 -33.07 16.61 -6.10
C SER A 262 -32.76 17.92 -5.37
N ALA A 263 -32.17 18.88 -6.09
CA ALA A 263 -31.78 20.18 -5.55
C ALA A 263 -32.89 21.20 -5.82
N GLY A 264 -33.46 21.76 -4.75
CA GLY A 264 -34.50 22.78 -4.77
C GLY A 264 -33.96 24.20 -4.57
N ARG A 265 -34.78 25.19 -4.93
CA ARG A 265 -34.45 26.63 -4.90
C ARG A 265 -33.14 26.98 -5.63
N ALA A 266 -32.81 26.18 -6.65
CA ALA A 266 -31.61 26.30 -7.46
C ALA A 266 -31.92 27.01 -8.79
N GLY A 267 -30.94 27.07 -9.69
CA GLY A 267 -31.20 27.48 -11.07
C GLY A 267 -31.88 26.36 -11.87
N THR A 268 -32.77 26.74 -12.78
CA THR A 268 -33.54 25.84 -13.66
C THR A 268 -33.02 25.85 -15.11
N THR A 269 -31.85 26.46 -15.35
CA THR A 269 -31.18 26.54 -16.65
C THR A 269 -29.65 26.61 -16.51
N ASN A 270 -28.92 26.22 -17.56
CA ASN A 270 -27.45 26.29 -17.62
C ASN A 270 -26.85 27.68 -17.32
N LYS A 271 -27.63 28.77 -17.45
CA LYS A 271 -27.22 30.14 -17.12
C LYS A 271 -27.51 30.55 -15.67
N THR A 272 -28.50 29.93 -15.03
CA THR A 272 -28.99 30.32 -13.70
C THR A 272 -28.45 29.45 -12.56
N VAL A 273 -28.11 28.18 -12.86
CA VAL A 273 -27.43 27.28 -11.93
C VAL A 273 -26.13 27.91 -11.46
N ARG A 274 -25.87 27.77 -10.15
CA ARG A 274 -24.58 28.09 -9.55
C ARG A 274 -24.00 26.80 -9.00
N VAL A 275 -22.77 26.50 -9.42
CA VAL A 275 -22.03 25.32 -8.97
C VAL A 275 -21.73 25.47 -7.47
N PRO A 276 -21.87 24.41 -6.65
CA PRO A 276 -21.50 24.45 -5.24
C PRO A 276 -20.02 24.80 -5.03
N LYS A 277 -19.68 25.23 -3.82
CA LYS A 277 -18.33 25.64 -3.42
C LYS A 277 -17.85 24.81 -2.23
N ASN A 278 -16.56 24.90 -1.91
CA ASN A 278 -15.97 24.32 -0.70
C ASN A 278 -16.34 22.85 -0.50
N PHE A 279 -16.04 22.02 -1.51
CA PHE A 279 -16.19 20.58 -1.39
C PHE A 279 -15.21 20.05 -0.34
N THR A 280 -15.68 19.14 0.50
CA THR A 280 -14.90 18.45 1.53
C THR A 280 -15.15 16.96 1.39
N LEU A 281 -14.09 16.17 1.43
CA LEU A 281 -14.15 14.73 1.35
C LEU A 281 -13.36 14.17 2.53
N ASN A 282 -14.05 13.56 3.49
CA ASN A 282 -13.36 12.74 4.49
C ASN A 282 -13.62 11.29 4.15
N ALA A 283 -12.55 10.53 3.93
CA ALA A 283 -12.56 9.08 4.03
C ALA A 283 -12.39 8.70 5.53
N PRO A 284 -12.05 7.45 5.90
CA PRO A 284 -11.57 7.17 7.24
C PRO A 284 -10.29 7.96 7.56
N GLY A 285 -10.44 9.05 8.31
CA GLY A 285 -9.38 10.02 8.60
C GLY A 285 -9.41 11.26 7.69
N PRO A 286 -8.71 12.35 8.07
CA PRO A 286 -8.46 13.45 7.14
C PRO A 286 -7.53 12.97 6.01
N GLY A 287 -7.28 13.82 5.01
CA GLY A 287 -6.26 13.55 4.00
C GLY A 287 -6.58 14.03 2.60
N TYR A 288 -7.85 14.07 2.21
CA TYR A 288 -8.23 14.58 0.88
C TYR A 288 -8.44 16.09 0.89
N THR A 289 -7.80 16.76 -0.07
CA THR A 289 -8.04 18.18 -0.36
C THR A 289 -8.74 18.28 -1.71
N CYS A 290 -9.94 18.85 -1.73
CA CYS A 290 -10.72 19.02 -2.95
C CYS A 290 -10.52 20.40 -3.58
N GLY A 291 -10.27 20.42 -4.89
CA GLY A 291 -10.18 21.65 -5.67
C GLY A 291 -11.53 22.32 -5.91
N ALA A 292 -11.51 23.49 -6.57
CA ALA A 292 -12.73 24.14 -7.04
C ALA A 292 -13.41 23.31 -8.14
N ALA A 293 -14.75 23.29 -8.12
CA ALA A 293 -15.55 22.62 -9.14
C ALA A 293 -15.39 23.28 -10.52
N LYS A 294 -15.06 22.48 -11.53
CA LYS A 294 -14.83 22.93 -12.91
C LYS A 294 -15.97 22.41 -13.80
N ILE A 295 -16.62 23.32 -14.52
CA ILE A 295 -17.63 22.95 -15.54
C ILE A 295 -16.89 22.27 -16.70
N VAL A 296 -17.39 21.11 -17.13
CA VAL A 296 -16.80 20.30 -18.21
C VAL A 296 -17.84 20.03 -19.30
N LYS A 297 -17.40 19.40 -20.39
CA LYS A 297 -18.30 18.91 -21.45
C LYS A 297 -19.36 17.98 -20.83
N PRO A 298 -20.66 18.12 -21.16
CA PRO A 298 -21.69 17.28 -20.57
C PRO A 298 -21.45 15.78 -20.82
N THR A 299 -21.63 14.97 -19.78
CA THR A 299 -21.53 13.50 -19.88
C THR A 299 -22.54 12.97 -20.89
N LYS A 300 -22.10 12.02 -21.73
CA LYS A 300 -22.98 11.20 -22.55
C LYS A 300 -23.19 9.84 -21.89
N PHE A 301 -24.42 9.36 -21.88
CA PHE A 301 -24.80 8.05 -21.38
C PHE A 301 -25.33 7.22 -22.55
N VAL A 302 -24.66 6.13 -22.86
CA VAL A 302 -25.11 5.16 -23.87
C VAL A 302 -25.89 4.07 -23.13
N THR A 303 -27.07 3.72 -23.64
CA THR A 303 -27.84 2.59 -23.10
C THR A 303 -27.10 1.27 -23.30
N ALA A 304 -27.36 0.27 -22.46
CA ALA A 304 -26.66 -1.02 -22.54
C ALA A 304 -26.76 -1.66 -23.94
N ASP A 305 -27.93 -1.59 -24.58
CA ASP A 305 -28.14 -2.07 -25.96
C ASP A 305 -27.38 -1.29 -27.06
N GLY A 306 -26.66 -0.21 -26.70
CA GLY A 306 -25.90 0.64 -27.62
C GLY A 306 -26.75 1.59 -28.47
N ARG A 307 -28.09 1.50 -28.43
CA ARG A 307 -28.97 2.15 -29.42
C ARG A 307 -29.32 3.59 -29.12
N ARG A 308 -29.32 3.99 -27.85
CA ARG A 308 -29.73 5.33 -27.41
C ARG A 308 -28.60 6.00 -26.64
N THR A 309 -28.21 7.19 -27.08
CA THR A 309 -27.35 8.09 -26.30
C THR A 309 -28.20 9.21 -25.73
N THR A 310 -28.20 9.35 -24.40
CA THR A 310 -28.66 10.57 -23.71
C THR A 310 -27.44 11.37 -23.25
N GLN A 311 -27.66 12.60 -22.78
CA GLN A 311 -26.60 13.43 -22.23
C GLN A 311 -27.10 14.21 -21.01
N ALA A 312 -26.19 14.51 -20.09
CA ALA A 312 -26.44 15.50 -19.04
C ALA A 312 -26.71 16.87 -19.68
N LEU A 313 -27.50 17.70 -19.00
CA LEU A 313 -27.75 19.08 -19.39
C LEU A 313 -26.55 19.98 -19.07
N MET A 314 -25.83 19.63 -18.00
CA MET A 314 -24.63 20.28 -17.51
C MET A 314 -23.84 19.29 -16.64
N THR A 315 -22.51 19.31 -16.75
CA THR A 315 -21.62 18.49 -15.91
C THR A 315 -20.54 19.37 -15.28
N TRP A 316 -20.19 19.10 -14.03
CA TRP A 316 -18.95 19.62 -13.43
C TRP A 316 -18.20 18.54 -12.66
N ASN A 317 -16.88 18.69 -12.63
CA ASN A 317 -15.97 17.80 -11.90
C ASN A 317 -15.32 18.55 -10.75
N VAL A 318 -15.19 17.87 -9.61
CA VAL A 318 -14.33 18.25 -8.49
C VAL A 318 -13.27 17.16 -8.36
N THR A 319 -12.00 17.54 -8.42
CA THR A 319 -10.88 16.62 -8.19
C THR A 319 -10.38 16.80 -6.76
N CYS A 320 -10.26 15.71 -6.02
CA CYS A 320 -9.70 15.66 -4.68
C CYS A 320 -8.42 14.81 -4.70
N THR A 321 -7.31 15.38 -4.24
CA THR A 321 -6.02 14.71 -4.14
C THR A 321 -5.79 14.27 -2.69
N TYR A 322 -5.15 13.12 -2.49
CA TYR A 322 -4.81 12.62 -1.16
C TYR A 322 -3.47 13.20 -0.71
N SER A 323 -3.37 13.60 0.56
CA SER A 323 -2.15 14.10 1.16
C SER A 323 -1.70 13.25 2.33
N GLN A 324 -0.57 12.58 2.14
CA GLN A 324 0.12 11.82 3.18
C GLN A 324 0.53 12.71 4.38
N PHE A 325 0.75 14.02 4.16
CA PHE A 325 1.07 14.97 5.23
C PHE A 325 -0.16 15.46 6.01
N LEU A 326 -1.34 15.49 5.39
CA LEU A 326 -2.59 15.91 6.05
C LEU A 326 -3.34 14.75 6.70
N SER A 327 -3.10 13.51 6.25
CA SER A 327 -3.97 12.39 6.61
C SER A 327 -3.74 11.84 8.01
N GLN A 328 -2.49 11.63 8.42
CA GLN A 328 -2.17 11.04 9.72
C GLN A 328 -0.89 11.64 10.30
N LYS A 329 -0.98 12.11 11.55
CA LYS A 329 0.20 12.53 12.35
C LYS A 329 0.97 11.34 12.95
N THR A 330 0.36 10.16 12.97
CA THR A 330 0.86 8.93 13.59
C THR A 330 0.75 7.79 12.58
N PRO A 331 1.81 7.01 12.32
CA PRO A 331 1.74 5.84 11.45
C PRO A 331 0.67 4.84 11.89
N THR A 332 0.13 4.07 10.93
CA THR A 332 -0.83 2.98 11.17
C THR A 332 -0.22 1.58 11.09
N CYS A 333 0.99 1.46 10.53
CA CYS A 333 1.65 0.17 10.36
C CYS A 333 3.18 0.24 10.55
N CYS A 334 3.75 -0.90 10.95
CA CYS A 334 5.18 -1.11 11.11
C CYS A 334 5.64 -2.39 10.42
N VAL A 335 6.94 -2.48 10.16
CA VAL A 335 7.56 -3.66 9.53
C VAL A 335 8.51 -4.36 10.49
N SER A 336 8.54 -5.69 10.43
CA SER A 336 9.49 -6.55 11.14
C SER A 336 10.11 -7.54 10.15
N LEU A 337 11.40 -7.85 10.34
CA LEU A 337 12.21 -8.59 9.36
C LEU A 337 12.88 -9.80 10.01
N SER A 338 13.00 -10.90 9.27
CA SER A 338 13.75 -12.09 9.71
C SER A 338 14.31 -12.87 8.50
N SER A 339 15.27 -13.76 8.74
CA SER A 339 15.80 -14.65 7.70
C SER A 339 16.14 -16.04 8.27
N PHE A 340 16.28 -17.03 7.39
CA PHE A 340 16.76 -18.37 7.77
C PHE A 340 18.23 -18.43 8.21
N TYR A 341 18.99 -17.33 8.02
CA TYR A 341 20.43 -17.25 8.27
C TYR A 341 20.79 -16.34 9.47
N ASN A 342 19.79 -15.88 10.22
CA ASN A 342 19.98 -15.08 11.43
C ASN A 342 18.89 -15.46 12.44
N ASP A 343 19.31 -15.92 13.62
CA ASP A 343 18.40 -16.36 14.69
C ASP A 343 17.64 -15.19 15.35
N THR A 344 18.08 -13.94 15.12
CA THR A 344 17.44 -12.74 15.67
C THR A 344 16.39 -12.16 14.72
N ILE A 345 15.20 -11.90 15.27
CA ILE A 345 14.12 -11.20 14.56
C ILE A 345 14.27 -9.69 14.79
N VAL A 346 14.33 -8.93 13.70
CA VAL A 346 14.27 -7.46 13.74
C VAL A 346 12.83 -7.06 13.93
N ASN A 347 12.47 -6.74 15.17
CA ASN A 347 11.13 -6.30 15.51
C ASN A 347 10.80 -4.91 14.95
N CYS A 348 9.52 -4.56 14.92
CA CYS A 348 9.10 -3.18 14.67
C CYS A 348 9.77 -2.24 15.69
N PRO A 349 10.17 -1.01 15.29
CA PRO A 349 10.69 -0.02 16.22
C PRO A 349 9.70 0.26 17.36
N THR A 350 10.22 0.44 18.56
CA THR A 350 9.39 0.75 19.74
C THR A 350 8.64 2.07 19.53
N CYS A 351 7.41 2.14 20.02
CA CYS A 351 6.57 3.34 19.98
C CYS A 351 6.24 3.92 18.60
N THR A 352 6.40 3.14 17.51
CA THR A 352 6.19 3.58 16.13
C THR A 352 4.84 4.28 15.90
N CYS A 353 3.75 3.71 16.41
CA CYS A 353 2.40 4.25 16.22
C CYS A 353 1.89 5.04 17.44
N GLY A 354 2.82 5.52 18.28
CA GLY A 354 2.55 6.31 19.48
C GLY A 354 2.56 5.47 20.76
N CYS A 355 3.45 5.82 21.69
CA CYS A 355 3.42 5.33 23.07
C CYS A 355 2.75 6.34 24.00
N GLN A 356 2.27 5.86 25.14
CA GLN A 356 1.81 6.74 26.21
C GLN A 356 2.98 7.30 27.01
N ASN A 357 2.92 8.59 27.30
CA ASN A 357 3.50 9.11 28.54
C ASN A 357 2.54 8.72 29.68
N ASN A 358 3.08 8.14 30.75
CA ASN A 358 2.43 7.15 31.60
C ASN A 358 1.34 7.66 32.58
N ILE A 359 0.66 8.78 32.29
CA ILE A 359 -0.10 9.56 33.31
C ILE A 359 -1.52 10.02 32.91
N THR A 360 -1.89 10.18 31.62
CA THR A 360 -3.12 10.97 31.29
C THR A 360 -4.25 10.31 30.50
N GLN A 361 -4.17 9.05 30.05
CA GLN A 361 -5.31 8.37 29.38
C GLN A 361 -5.41 6.87 29.72
N PRO A 362 -6.43 6.42 30.47
CA PRO A 362 -6.77 5.00 30.54
C PRO A 362 -7.28 4.49 29.18
N GLY A 363 -6.65 3.46 28.60
CA GLY A 363 -7.17 2.73 27.45
C GLY A 363 -6.54 2.98 26.06
N SER A 364 -5.22 3.20 25.97
CA SER A 364 -4.52 3.24 24.67
C SER A 364 -4.46 1.88 23.95
N CYS A 365 -4.31 0.80 24.73
CA CYS A 365 -4.26 -0.57 24.27
C CYS A 365 -4.89 -1.49 25.31
N VAL A 366 -5.13 -2.75 24.93
CA VAL A 366 -5.62 -3.80 25.82
C VAL A 366 -4.78 -5.06 25.62
N GLU A 367 -4.45 -5.78 26.70
CA GLU A 367 -3.78 -7.08 26.60
C GLU A 367 -4.76 -8.16 26.13
N GLY A 368 -4.28 -9.14 25.37
CA GLY A 368 -5.12 -10.16 24.72
C GLY A 368 -6.02 -10.94 25.67
N ASP A 369 -5.48 -11.33 26.82
CA ASP A 369 -6.17 -12.14 27.83
C ASP A 369 -6.82 -11.28 28.94
N SER A 370 -6.93 -9.97 28.73
CA SER A 370 -7.45 -9.05 29.74
C SER A 370 -8.97 -9.21 29.93
N PRO A 371 -9.49 -9.38 31.16
CA PRO A 371 -10.92 -9.45 31.42
C PRO A 371 -11.66 -8.15 31.05
N TYR A 372 -10.92 -7.03 30.93
CA TYR A 372 -11.46 -5.72 30.55
C TYR A 372 -11.67 -5.55 29.04
N LEU A 373 -11.26 -6.51 28.19
CA LEU A 373 -11.37 -6.41 26.73
C LEU A 373 -12.83 -6.25 26.26
N ALA A 374 -13.76 -7.02 26.83
CA ALA A 374 -15.19 -6.93 26.47
C ALA A 374 -15.81 -5.55 26.82
N SER A 375 -15.39 -4.94 27.93
CA SER A 375 -15.77 -3.58 28.29
C SER A 375 -15.10 -2.52 27.40
N ALA A 376 -13.81 -2.67 27.07
CA ALA A 376 -13.08 -1.73 26.22
C ALA A 376 -13.61 -1.72 24.78
N LEU A 377 -13.99 -2.88 24.24
CA LEU A 377 -14.67 -3.01 22.94
C LEU A 377 -15.99 -2.22 22.88
N ASN A 378 -16.75 -2.22 23.98
CA ASN A 378 -18.04 -1.52 24.06
C ASN A 378 -17.94 -0.08 24.59
N GLY A 379 -16.74 0.37 24.98
CA GLY A 379 -16.48 1.69 25.52
C GLY A 379 -16.43 2.84 24.48
N PRO A 380 -15.98 4.02 24.92
CA PRO A 380 -15.87 5.21 24.06
C PRO A 380 -15.06 4.94 22.77
N GLY A 381 -15.52 5.51 21.66
CA GLY A 381 -14.89 5.37 20.35
C GLY A 381 -15.37 4.19 19.50
N LYS A 382 -16.22 3.28 20.01
CA LYS A 382 -16.83 2.17 19.23
C LYS A 382 -17.44 2.64 17.90
N TYR A 383 -18.20 3.73 17.92
CA TYR A 383 -18.85 4.32 16.74
C TYR A 383 -17.98 5.32 15.97
N SER A 384 -16.80 5.67 16.51
CA SER A 384 -15.86 6.64 15.92
C SER A 384 -14.71 5.96 15.16
N TYR A 385 -14.71 4.63 15.07
CA TYR A 385 -13.67 3.81 14.43
C TYR A 385 -12.24 4.08 14.95
N THR A 386 -12.12 4.66 16.15
CA THR A 386 -10.85 4.89 16.82
C THR A 386 -10.20 3.54 17.12
N PRO A 387 -8.97 3.27 16.64
CA PRO A 387 -8.33 1.97 16.80
C PRO A 387 -8.15 1.65 18.29
N LEU A 388 -8.48 0.42 18.67
CA LEU A 388 -8.18 -0.13 19.99
C LEU A 388 -7.19 -1.26 19.76
N VAL A 389 -5.92 -1.05 20.09
CA VAL A 389 -4.86 -1.99 19.72
C VAL A 389 -4.52 -2.96 20.85
N GLN A 390 -3.99 -4.12 20.49
CA GLN A 390 -3.31 -5.01 21.41
C GLN A 390 -2.05 -4.34 21.94
N CYS A 391 -1.81 -4.42 23.26
CA CYS A 391 -0.60 -3.88 23.84
C CYS A 391 0.64 -4.59 23.28
N THR A 392 1.51 -3.83 22.61
CA THR A 392 2.76 -4.28 22.01
C THR A 392 3.79 -3.16 22.15
N SER A 393 5.08 -3.48 22.04
CA SER A 393 6.14 -2.47 22.13
C SER A 393 6.10 -1.40 21.02
N HIS A 394 5.43 -1.68 19.89
CA HIS A 394 5.32 -0.78 18.73
C HIS A 394 3.96 -0.04 18.63
N MET A 395 2.93 -0.51 19.35
CA MET A 395 1.58 0.08 19.44
C MET A 395 0.82 0.22 18.10
N CYS A 396 1.25 -0.48 17.06
CA CYS A 396 0.68 -0.32 15.72
C CYS A 396 -0.53 -1.23 15.47
N PRO A 397 -1.64 -0.70 14.90
CA PRO A 397 -2.77 -1.48 14.41
C PRO A 397 -2.37 -2.63 13.47
N ILE A 398 -1.35 -2.43 12.64
CA ILE A 398 -0.88 -3.42 11.67
C ILE A 398 0.62 -3.64 11.80
N ARG A 399 1.03 -4.91 11.67
CA ARG A 399 2.43 -5.30 11.47
C ARG A 399 2.56 -6.14 10.21
N VAL A 400 3.49 -5.76 9.34
CA VAL A 400 3.92 -6.60 8.22
C VAL A 400 5.22 -7.29 8.63
N HIS A 401 5.24 -8.62 8.57
CA HIS A 401 6.44 -9.41 8.81
C HIS A 401 6.96 -9.97 7.48
N TRP A 402 8.23 -9.70 7.17
CA TRP A 402 8.93 -10.18 5.99
C TRP A 402 10.03 -11.16 6.42
N HIS A 403 9.82 -12.43 6.07
CA HIS A 403 10.73 -13.52 6.42
C HIS A 403 11.38 -14.09 5.16
N VAL A 404 12.71 -13.97 5.04
CA VAL A 404 13.48 -14.67 3.99
C VAL A 404 13.58 -16.14 4.40
N LYS A 405 12.72 -16.98 3.80
CA LYS A 405 12.44 -18.35 4.26
C LYS A 405 13.48 -19.38 3.79
N LEU A 406 13.81 -19.38 2.51
CA LEU A 406 14.72 -20.36 1.89
C LEU A 406 15.45 -19.76 0.69
N ASN A 407 16.65 -20.31 0.43
CA ASN A 407 17.52 -19.95 -0.68
C ASN A 407 17.89 -21.22 -1.46
N TYR A 408 17.32 -21.42 -2.64
CA TYR A 408 17.63 -22.53 -3.55
C TYR A 408 18.80 -22.14 -4.48
N LYS A 409 19.16 -23.00 -5.44
CA LYS A 409 20.19 -22.67 -6.44
C LYS A 409 19.80 -21.44 -7.28
N GLU A 410 18.66 -21.53 -7.96
CA GLU A 410 18.16 -20.53 -8.94
C GLU A 410 17.06 -19.61 -8.40
N TYR A 411 16.45 -19.96 -7.26
CA TYR A 411 15.31 -19.25 -6.69
C TYR A 411 15.53 -18.92 -5.23
N TRP A 412 14.79 -17.95 -4.71
CA TRP A 412 14.68 -17.67 -3.28
C TRP A 412 13.22 -17.42 -2.90
N ARG A 413 12.89 -17.75 -1.66
CA ARG A 413 11.51 -17.79 -1.16
C ARG A 413 11.36 -16.88 0.04
N VAL A 414 10.42 -15.95 -0.05
CA VAL A 414 9.99 -15.07 1.04
C VAL A 414 8.65 -15.56 1.56
N LYS A 415 8.43 -15.43 2.87
CA LYS A 415 7.11 -15.51 3.50
C LYS A 415 6.72 -14.11 4.01
N VAL A 416 5.56 -13.63 3.60
CA VAL A 416 4.96 -12.38 4.06
C VAL A 416 3.83 -12.73 5.03
N THR A 417 3.73 -12.02 6.14
CA THR A 417 2.65 -12.20 7.14
C THR A 417 2.17 -10.84 7.62
N ILE A 418 0.91 -10.53 7.35
CA ILE A 418 0.26 -9.30 7.82
C ILE A 418 -0.53 -9.67 9.07
N THR A 419 -0.21 -9.04 10.20
CA THR A 419 -0.91 -9.23 11.49
C THR A 419 -1.73 -7.97 11.80
N ASN A 420 -2.99 -8.16 12.17
CA ASN A 420 -3.87 -7.14 12.71
C ASN A 420 -3.87 -7.19 14.24
N PHE A 421 -3.54 -6.07 14.85
CA PHE A 421 -3.56 -5.84 16.29
C PHE A 421 -4.72 -4.92 16.72
N ASN A 422 -5.58 -4.47 15.81
CA ASN A 422 -6.77 -3.68 16.13
C ASN A 422 -7.97 -4.59 16.47
N TYR A 423 -8.52 -4.47 17.68
CA TYR A 423 -9.71 -5.20 18.12
C TYR A 423 -11.02 -4.66 17.53
N ARG A 424 -11.04 -3.41 17.07
CA ARG A 424 -12.26 -2.71 16.59
C ARG A 424 -12.41 -2.68 15.07
N MET A 425 -11.43 -3.15 14.31
CA MET A 425 -11.40 -2.99 12.86
C MET A 425 -10.99 -4.29 12.14
N ASN A 426 -11.86 -4.74 11.24
CA ASN A 426 -11.51 -5.69 10.20
C ASN A 426 -11.09 -4.92 8.95
N TYR A 427 -10.12 -5.44 8.20
CA TYR A 427 -9.70 -4.86 6.92
C TYR A 427 -10.20 -5.72 5.76
N THR A 428 -11.32 -5.30 5.17
CA THR A 428 -11.86 -5.83 3.90
C THR A 428 -11.11 -5.28 2.72
N GLN A 429 -10.90 -6.07 1.66
CA GLN A 429 -10.20 -5.67 0.43
C GLN A 429 -8.79 -5.12 0.70
N TRP A 430 -8.16 -5.55 1.79
CA TRP A 430 -6.83 -5.07 2.19
C TRP A 430 -5.82 -5.26 1.05
N ASN A 431 -4.84 -4.37 1.00
CA ASN A 431 -3.72 -4.50 0.08
C ASN A 431 -2.38 -4.16 0.74
N LEU A 432 -1.33 -4.64 0.09
CA LEU A 432 0.06 -4.45 0.47
C LEU A 432 0.84 -4.04 -0.78
N VAL A 433 1.39 -2.83 -0.81
CA VAL A 433 2.34 -2.42 -1.85
C VAL A 433 3.74 -2.58 -1.30
N VAL A 434 4.61 -3.26 -2.05
CA VAL A 434 5.98 -3.55 -1.63
C VAL A 434 6.95 -3.09 -2.71
N GLN A 435 7.95 -2.29 -2.34
CA GLN A 435 9.03 -1.89 -3.24
C GLN A 435 10.30 -2.70 -2.94
N HIS A 436 10.75 -3.49 -3.91
CA HIS A 436 11.95 -4.32 -3.86
C HIS A 436 12.50 -4.56 -5.28
N PRO A 437 13.81 -4.37 -5.55
CA PRO A 437 14.38 -4.38 -6.91
C PRO A 437 14.18 -5.71 -7.67
N ASN A 438 13.97 -6.82 -6.97
CA ASN A 438 13.77 -8.13 -7.61
C ASN A 438 12.30 -8.49 -7.92
N PHE A 439 11.34 -7.55 -7.85
CA PHE A 439 9.96 -7.82 -8.28
C PHE A 439 9.82 -8.06 -9.78
N ASP A 440 10.72 -7.48 -10.59
CA ASP A 440 10.94 -7.81 -12.00
C ASP A 440 11.13 -9.33 -12.24
N ASN A 441 11.66 -10.06 -11.25
CA ASN A 441 11.95 -11.49 -11.28
C ASN A 441 10.99 -12.34 -10.42
N LEU A 442 9.77 -11.86 -10.14
CA LEU A 442 8.75 -12.64 -9.41
C LEU A 442 8.25 -13.81 -10.27
N THR A 443 8.56 -15.03 -9.87
CA THR A 443 8.17 -16.25 -10.59
C THR A 443 6.79 -16.76 -10.18
N GLN A 444 6.48 -16.74 -8.88
CA GLN A 444 5.23 -17.29 -8.36
C GLN A 444 4.82 -16.61 -7.07
N ILE A 445 3.52 -16.34 -6.94
CA ILE A 445 2.88 -15.91 -5.69
C ILE A 445 1.92 -17.00 -5.20
N PHE A 446 1.91 -17.21 -3.89
CA PHE A 446 1.02 -18.17 -3.23
C PHE A 446 -0.03 -17.43 -2.40
N SER A 447 -1.30 -17.84 -2.50
CA SER A 447 -2.44 -17.35 -1.69
C SER A 447 -2.84 -15.87 -1.80
N PHE A 448 -2.12 -15.02 -2.53
CA PHE A 448 -2.49 -13.61 -2.79
C PHE A 448 -2.60 -13.35 -4.31
N ASN A 449 -3.37 -12.33 -4.68
CA ASN A 449 -3.32 -11.72 -6.01
C ASN A 449 -2.11 -10.78 -6.12
N TYR A 450 -1.66 -10.51 -7.36
CA TYR A 450 -0.50 -9.68 -7.68
C TYR A 450 -0.76 -8.79 -8.89
N LYS A 451 -0.20 -7.57 -8.86
CA LYS A 451 -0.03 -6.71 -10.04
C LYS A 451 1.19 -5.79 -9.85
N SER A 452 2.04 -5.68 -10.87
CA SER A 452 3.13 -4.69 -10.91
C SER A 452 2.56 -3.26 -10.96
N LEU A 453 3.23 -2.32 -10.29
CA LEU A 453 2.97 -0.89 -10.38
C LEU A 453 4.15 -0.21 -11.08
N THR A 454 3.92 0.30 -12.29
CA THR A 454 4.95 0.92 -13.14
C THR A 454 4.66 2.41 -13.42
N PRO A 455 4.64 3.29 -12.39
CA PRO A 455 4.26 4.70 -12.55
C PRO A 455 5.11 5.47 -13.57
N TYR A 456 6.33 5.00 -13.84
CA TYR A 456 7.27 5.61 -14.79
C TYR A 456 7.67 4.68 -15.95
N GLY A 457 6.96 3.56 -16.17
CA GLY A 457 7.09 2.66 -17.33
C GLY A 457 8.38 1.82 -17.44
N GLY A 458 9.51 2.26 -16.88
CA GLY A 458 10.82 1.63 -17.07
C GLY A 458 11.36 0.75 -15.92
N ILE A 459 10.64 0.65 -14.79
CA ILE A 459 11.09 -0.05 -13.58
C ILE A 459 9.88 -0.82 -12.98
N ASN A 460 10.01 -2.13 -12.76
CA ASN A 460 8.96 -2.99 -12.15
C ASN A 460 9.25 -3.32 -10.67
N ASP A 461 10.01 -2.47 -9.98
CA ASP A 461 10.47 -2.70 -8.60
C ASP A 461 9.36 -2.65 -7.54
N THR A 462 8.12 -2.40 -7.93
CA THR A 462 7.00 -2.17 -7.03
C THR A 462 5.83 -3.11 -7.37
N ALA A 463 5.41 -3.89 -6.38
CA ALA A 463 4.32 -4.86 -6.50
C ALA A 463 3.15 -4.51 -5.58
N MET A 464 1.93 -4.55 -6.12
CA MET A 464 0.69 -4.54 -5.35
C MET A 464 0.19 -5.96 -5.13
N LEU A 465 -0.02 -6.34 -3.87
CA LEU A 465 -0.57 -7.62 -3.43
C LEU A 465 -1.90 -7.40 -2.70
N TRP A 466 -2.86 -8.32 -2.87
CA TRP A 466 -4.12 -8.28 -2.12
C TRP A 466 -4.73 -9.67 -1.95
N GLY A 467 -5.70 -9.79 -1.03
CA GLY A 467 -6.39 -11.05 -0.77
C GLY A 467 -7.21 -11.56 -1.95
N ILE A 468 -7.39 -12.88 -1.98
CA ILE A 468 -8.30 -13.58 -2.90
C ILE A 468 -9.70 -13.56 -2.31
N LYS A 469 -10.68 -13.18 -3.14
CA LYS A 469 -12.08 -13.02 -2.74
C LYS A 469 -12.66 -14.32 -2.17
N TYR A 470 -13.34 -14.23 -1.04
CA TYR A 470 -13.91 -15.37 -0.29
C TYR A 470 -12.88 -16.36 0.29
N TYR A 471 -11.60 -15.98 0.36
CA TYR A 471 -10.54 -16.82 0.95
C TYR A 471 -9.76 -16.06 2.02
N ASN A 472 -9.14 -14.95 1.64
CA ASN A 472 -8.34 -14.12 2.55
C ASN A 472 -8.40 -12.62 2.21
N ASP A 473 -9.46 -12.17 1.52
CA ASP A 473 -9.80 -10.76 1.28
C ASP A 473 -10.30 -10.01 2.52
N LEU A 474 -10.52 -10.73 3.62
CA LEU A 474 -10.86 -10.20 4.93
C LEU A 474 -9.74 -10.51 5.94
N LEU A 475 -9.03 -9.47 6.38
CA LEU A 475 -8.13 -9.54 7.53
C LEU A 475 -8.95 -9.21 8.79
N MET A 476 -9.24 -10.23 9.59
CA MET A 476 -10.01 -10.10 10.83
C MET A 476 -9.29 -9.23 11.87
N ALA A 477 -10.07 -8.70 12.82
CA ALA A 477 -9.60 -8.04 14.03
C ALA A 477 -8.62 -8.91 14.84
N ALA A 478 -7.92 -8.28 15.78
CA ALA A 478 -6.92 -8.92 16.62
C ALA A 478 -7.44 -10.18 17.34
N GLY A 479 -6.67 -11.27 17.22
CA GLY A 479 -6.99 -12.59 17.73
C GLY A 479 -6.30 -13.69 16.91
N PRO A 480 -6.63 -14.98 17.15
CA PRO A 480 -5.98 -16.12 16.47
C PRO A 480 -6.10 -16.09 14.94
N LEU A 481 -7.19 -15.54 14.41
CA LEU A 481 -7.46 -15.37 12.97
C LEU A 481 -7.09 -13.97 12.44
N GLY A 482 -6.51 -13.10 13.27
CA GLY A 482 -6.10 -11.75 12.93
C GLY A 482 -4.81 -11.68 12.10
N ASN A 483 -4.54 -12.64 11.23
CA ASN A 483 -3.40 -12.59 10.32
C ASN A 483 -3.67 -13.26 8.96
N VAL A 484 -3.01 -12.75 7.92
CA VAL A 484 -2.98 -13.36 6.58
C VAL A 484 -1.54 -13.60 6.16
N GLN A 485 -1.29 -14.69 5.44
CA GLN A 485 0.06 -15.14 5.08
C GLN A 485 0.13 -15.52 3.59
N SER A 486 1.28 -15.27 3.00
CA SER A 486 1.60 -15.60 1.61
C SER A 486 3.08 -15.95 1.49
N GLU A 487 3.43 -16.67 0.42
CA GLU A 487 4.81 -16.88 0.03
C GLU A 487 5.04 -16.31 -1.38
N LEU A 488 6.23 -15.75 -1.58
CA LEU A 488 6.70 -15.22 -2.85
C LEU A 488 7.92 -16.05 -3.27
N LEU A 489 7.90 -16.58 -4.48
CA LEU A 489 9.05 -17.24 -5.10
C LEU A 489 9.61 -16.33 -6.18
N PHE A 490 10.87 -15.96 -6.01
CA PHE A 490 11.60 -15.11 -6.92
C PHE A 490 12.71 -15.89 -7.60
N GLN A 491 12.91 -15.65 -8.89
CA GLN A 491 14.12 -16.07 -9.57
C GLN A 491 15.28 -15.17 -9.14
N LYS A 492 16.49 -15.73 -9.14
CA LYS A 492 17.72 -14.97 -8.93
C LYS A 492 18.23 -14.45 -10.26
N ASP A 493 18.43 -13.14 -10.32
CA ASP A 493 19.32 -12.52 -11.29
C ASP A 493 20.76 -12.59 -10.76
N SER A 494 21.65 -13.23 -11.52
CA SER A 494 23.06 -13.40 -11.15
C SER A 494 23.85 -12.09 -11.10
N SER A 495 23.34 -11.00 -11.67
CA SER A 495 23.99 -9.69 -11.67
C SER A 495 23.62 -8.81 -10.47
N THR A 496 22.45 -9.00 -9.86
CA THR A 496 21.95 -8.17 -8.76
C THR A 496 21.69 -8.90 -7.44
N PHE A 497 21.47 -10.22 -7.45
CA PHE A 497 21.09 -10.98 -6.27
C PHE A 497 22.23 -11.07 -5.23
N THR A 498 21.97 -10.57 -4.02
CA THR A 498 22.88 -10.71 -2.88
C THR A 498 22.10 -10.75 -1.55
N PHE A 499 22.73 -11.23 -0.48
CA PHE A 499 22.25 -11.08 0.89
C PHE A 499 23.07 -10.04 1.69
N GLU A 500 24.06 -9.40 1.06
CA GLU A 500 24.80 -8.30 1.66
C GLU A 500 23.90 -7.09 1.92
N LYS A 501 24.20 -6.36 2.99
CA LYS A 501 23.59 -5.06 3.32
C LYS A 501 22.05 -5.06 3.31
N GLY A 502 21.45 -6.22 3.62
CA GLY A 502 20.01 -6.37 3.69
C GLY A 502 19.28 -6.30 2.34
N TRP A 503 19.94 -6.57 1.20
CA TRP A 503 19.32 -6.47 -0.14
C TRP A 503 18.02 -7.27 -0.29
N ALA A 504 17.90 -8.43 0.35
CA ALA A 504 16.71 -9.32 0.28
C ALA A 504 15.48 -8.82 1.06
N PHE A 505 15.54 -7.59 1.61
CA PHE A 505 14.46 -6.94 2.35
C PHE A 505 13.92 -5.74 1.57
N PRO A 506 12.61 -5.46 1.66
CA PRO A 506 11.99 -4.40 0.88
C PRO A 506 12.50 -3.03 1.31
N ARG A 507 12.52 -2.10 0.35
CA ARG A 507 12.89 -0.70 0.55
C ARG A 507 11.77 0.09 1.22
N ARG A 508 10.53 -0.22 0.84
CA ARG A 508 9.29 0.37 1.38
C ARG A 508 8.16 -0.64 1.35
N ILE A 509 7.24 -0.51 2.31
CA ILE A 509 5.98 -1.25 2.37
C ILE A 509 4.87 -0.24 2.67
N TYR A 510 3.74 -0.35 1.96
CA TYR A 510 2.52 0.38 2.24
C TYR A 510 1.39 -0.59 2.50
N PHE A 511 0.53 -0.33 3.48
CA PHE A 511 -0.66 -1.14 3.78
C PHE A 511 -1.91 -0.28 3.59
N ASN A 512 -2.83 -0.71 2.70
CA ASN A 512 -3.99 0.08 2.24
C ASN A 512 -3.61 1.49 1.72
N GLY A 513 -2.36 1.62 1.30
CA GLY A 513 -1.72 2.85 0.85
C GLY A 513 -1.04 3.70 1.92
N ASP A 514 -1.14 3.39 3.21
CA ASP A 514 -0.37 4.12 4.24
C ASP A 514 1.04 3.53 4.38
N ASN A 515 2.06 4.39 4.42
CA ASN A 515 3.46 3.99 4.45
C ASN A 515 3.84 3.39 5.81
N CYS A 516 4.32 2.15 5.83
CA CYS A 516 4.70 1.47 7.06
C CYS A 516 6.14 1.82 7.47
N VAL A 517 6.36 2.01 8.77
CA VAL A 517 7.70 2.32 9.27
C VAL A 517 8.59 1.08 9.22
N MET A 518 9.66 1.18 8.45
CA MET A 518 10.73 0.19 8.34
C MET A 518 11.68 0.27 9.55
N PRO A 519 12.29 -0.85 10.00
CA PRO A 519 13.44 -0.80 10.90
C PRO A 519 14.63 -0.02 10.30
N SER A 520 15.63 0.33 11.11
CA SER A 520 16.87 0.90 10.58
C SER A 520 17.56 -0.12 9.66
N PRO A 521 18.08 0.28 8.48
CA PRO A 521 18.87 -0.59 7.60
C PRO A 521 20.06 -1.25 8.31
N ASP A 522 20.67 -0.57 9.29
CA ASP A 522 21.79 -1.10 10.08
C ASP A 522 21.40 -2.28 10.98
N ALA A 523 20.10 -2.53 11.18
CA ALA A 523 19.59 -3.65 11.95
C ALA A 523 19.18 -4.85 11.07
N TYR A 524 19.13 -4.70 9.73
CA TYR A 524 18.61 -5.75 8.84
C TYR A 524 19.43 -7.04 8.94
N PRO A 525 18.83 -8.24 8.86
CA PRO A 525 19.59 -9.49 8.88
C PRO A 525 20.61 -9.58 7.73
N TRP A 526 21.90 -9.53 8.02
CA TRP A 526 22.98 -9.82 7.06
C TRP A 526 23.53 -11.23 7.25
N LEU A 527 24.06 -11.83 6.18
CA LEU A 527 24.87 -13.06 6.31
C LEU A 527 26.12 -12.73 7.13
N PRO A 528 26.44 -13.45 8.22
CA PRO A 528 27.65 -13.18 8.98
C PRO A 528 28.89 -13.27 8.07
N ASN A 529 29.72 -12.22 8.06
CA ASN A 529 30.94 -12.10 7.24
C ASN A 529 32.06 -13.10 7.62
N ALA A 530 31.73 -14.13 8.39
CA ALA A 530 32.64 -15.14 8.87
C ALA A 530 32.23 -16.51 8.29
N SER A 531 33.03 -17.01 7.36
CA SER A 531 33.45 -18.39 7.55
C SER A 531 34.05 -18.47 8.96
N PRO A 532 33.77 -19.53 9.74
CA PRO A 532 34.63 -19.82 10.87
C PRO A 532 36.01 -19.98 10.24
N ARG A 533 36.94 -19.06 10.56
CA ARG A 533 38.35 -19.38 10.37
C ARG A 533 38.56 -20.59 11.25
N LEU A 534 38.68 -21.75 10.63
CA LEU A 534 39.27 -22.92 11.24
C LEU A 534 40.68 -22.48 11.65
N LEU A 535 40.78 -22.01 12.88
CA LEU A 535 41.97 -22.12 13.72
C LEU A 535 42.16 -23.62 13.98
N GLY A 536 42.41 -24.36 12.89
CA GLY A 536 42.98 -25.67 12.96
C GLY A 536 44.28 -25.50 13.74
N PRO A 537 44.47 -26.25 14.84
CA PRO A 537 45.63 -26.03 15.69
C PRO A 537 46.87 -26.32 14.85
N SER A 538 47.71 -25.30 14.68
CA SER A 538 48.97 -25.37 13.92
C SER A 538 50.03 -26.15 14.71
N LEU A 539 49.71 -27.42 15.00
CA LEU A 539 50.59 -28.37 15.69
C LEU A 539 51.56 -29.04 14.73
N LEU A 540 51.25 -29.09 13.43
CA LEU A 540 52.11 -29.64 12.38
C LEU A 540 53.55 -29.08 12.40
N PRO A 541 53.81 -27.75 12.39
CA PRO A 541 55.18 -27.23 12.46
C PRO A 541 55.85 -27.50 13.80
N VAL A 542 55.10 -27.57 14.90
CA VAL A 542 55.64 -27.88 16.23
C VAL A 542 56.06 -29.35 16.32
N VAL A 543 55.22 -30.27 15.84
CA VAL A 543 55.52 -31.71 15.78
C VAL A 543 56.70 -31.99 14.85
N LEU A 544 56.77 -31.32 13.70
CA LEU A 544 57.93 -31.42 12.79
C LEU A 544 59.22 -30.89 13.43
N PHE A 545 59.16 -29.77 14.17
CA PHE A 545 60.32 -29.23 14.89
C PHE A 545 60.83 -30.21 15.96
N TRP A 546 59.95 -30.77 16.80
CA TRP A 546 60.33 -31.75 17.81
C TRP A 546 60.82 -33.08 17.21
N ALA A 547 60.25 -33.54 16.10
CA ALA A 547 60.73 -34.72 15.38
C ALA A 547 62.16 -34.52 14.82
N MET A 548 62.44 -33.36 14.23
CA MET A 548 63.78 -33.01 13.73
C MET A 548 64.80 -32.85 14.86
N LEU A 549 64.39 -32.26 15.99
CA LEU A 549 65.24 -32.14 17.19
C LEU A 549 65.60 -33.52 17.77
N ALA A 550 64.61 -34.43 17.86
CA ALA A 550 64.85 -35.80 18.29
C ALA A 550 65.79 -36.56 17.33
N PHE A 551 65.66 -36.35 16.02
CA PHE A 551 66.55 -36.96 15.03
C PHE A 551 68.00 -36.47 15.15
N LEU A 552 68.20 -35.18 15.44
CA LEU A 552 69.52 -34.59 15.68
C LEU A 552 70.17 -35.10 16.98
N LEU A 553 69.39 -35.28 18.05
CA LEU A 553 69.86 -35.79 19.34
C LEU A 553 70.15 -37.30 19.37
N VAL A 554 69.83 -38.04 18.29
CA VAL A 554 70.18 -39.47 18.12
C VAL A 554 71.46 -39.65 17.27
N TYR A 555 71.95 -38.58 16.65
CA TYR A 555 73.14 -38.59 15.76
C TYR A 555 74.35 -37.84 16.35
N VAL A 556 74.28 -37.45 17.63
CA VAL A 556 75.37 -36.90 18.46
C VAL A 556 75.61 -37.83 19.64
#